data_AF-A0A3D0UPH8-F1
#
_entry.id   AF-A0A3D0UPH8-F1
#
_cell.length_a   1.000
_cell.length_b   1.000
_cell.length_c   1.000
_cell.angle_alpha   90.00
_cell.angle_beta   90.00
_cell.angle_gamma   90.00
#
_symmetry.space_group_name_H-M   'P 1'
#
loop_
_entity.id
_entity.type
_entity.pdbx_description
1 polymer ?
#
loop_
_entity_poly.entity_id
_entity_poly.type
_entity_poly.pdbx_seq_one_letter_code
_entity_poly.pdbx_strand_id
1 'polypeptide(L)' 'MKRVEATVQGYVQGVSFRYYTQREALRLGLTGWVRNESDG' A
#
# COMPACT_ATOMS: atom_id res chain seq x y z
N MET A 1 19.72 -0.26 5.65
CA MET A 1 18.40 0.15 5.12
C MET A 1 17.35 -0.07 6.21
N LYS A 2 16.36 0.83 6.32
CA LYS A 2 15.21 0.64 7.22
C LYS A 2 13.99 0.22 6.38
N ARG A 3 13.16 -0.68 6.93
CA ARG A 3 11.90 -1.14 6.35
C ARG A 3 10.79 -0.93 7.37
N VAL A 4 9.61 -0.54 6.90
CA VAL A 4 8.39 -0.42 7.70
C VAL A 4 7.32 -1.31 7.09
N GLU A 5 6.50 -1.90 7.93
CA GLU A 5 5.28 -2.61 7.57
C GLU A 5 4.11 -1.95 8.30
N ALA A 6 2.99 -1.78 7.61
CA ALA A 6 1.84 -1.07 8.12
C ALA A 6 0.54 -1.72 7.64
N THR A 7 -0.46 -1.74 8.52
CA THR A 7 -1.83 -2.15 8.22
C THR A 7 -2.70 -0.90 8.12
N VAL A 8 -3.52 -0.82 7.07
CA VAL A 8 -4.43 0.31 6.85
C VAL A 8 -5.86 -0.24 6.89
N GLN A 9 -6.70 0.34 7.74
CA GLN A 9 -8.08 -0.08 7.97
C GLN A 9 -9.07 1.00 7.51
N GLY A 10 -10.31 0.58 7.21
CA GLY A 10 -11.39 1.45 6.74
C GLY A 10 -11.84 1.10 5.33
N TYR A 11 -12.45 2.05 4.62
CA TYR A 11 -12.91 1.83 3.24
C TYR A 11 -11.73 1.95 2.25
N VAL A 12 -10.87 0.93 2.21
CA VAL A 12 -9.62 0.92 1.43
C VAL A 12 -9.58 -0.11 0.31
N GLN A 13 -10.55 -1.02 0.28
CA GLN A 13 -10.70 -2.01 -0.80
C GLN A 13 -11.69 -1.53 -1.86
N GLY A 14 -11.47 -1.89 -3.13
CA GLY A 14 -12.34 -1.44 -4.24
C GLY A 14 -12.18 0.02 -4.68
N VAL A 15 -11.31 0.79 -4.01
CA VAL A 15 -11.09 2.24 -4.26
C VAL A 15 -9.74 2.57 -4.90
N SER A 16 -9.13 1.60 -5.58
CA SER A 16 -7.80 1.75 -6.21
C SER A 16 -6.65 2.12 -5.25
N PHE A 17 -6.80 1.87 -3.94
CA PHE A 17 -5.77 2.17 -2.94
C PHE A 17 -4.39 1.59 -3.29
N ARG A 18 -4.35 0.32 -3.73
CA ARG A 18 -3.11 -0.35 -4.14
C ARG A 18 -2.41 0.35 -5.30
N TYR A 19 -3.17 0.82 -6.29
CA TYR A 19 -2.63 1.54 -7.45
C TYR A 19 -1.99 2.86 -7.03
N TYR A 20 -2.69 3.66 -6.22
CA TYR A 20 -2.15 4.93 -5.73
C TYR A 20 -0.93 4.73 -4.83
N THR A 21 -0.96 3.72 -3.94
CA THR A 21 0.18 3.37 -3.08
C THR A 21 1.42 3.00 -3.90
N GLN A 22 1.25 2.16 -4.93
CA GLN A 22 2.36 1.78 -5.81
C GLN A 22 2.90 2.99 -6.57
N ARG A 23 2.02 3.82 -7.16
CA ARG A 23 2.43 5.02 -7.91
C ARG A 23 3.22 5.98 -7.05
N GLU A 24 2.80 6.17 -5.80
CA GLU A 24 3.50 7.04 -4.85
C GLU A 24 4.82 6.46 -4.39
N ALA A 25 4.89 5.14 -4.14
CA ALA A 25 6.16 4.47 -3.83
C ALA A 25 7.19 4.67 -4.95
N LEU A 26 6.78 4.51 -6.22
CA LEU A 26 7.65 4.77 -7.36
C LEU A 26 8.11 6.23 -7.43
N ARG A 27 7.21 7.19 -7.19
CA ARG A 27 7.53 8.63 -7.15
C ARG A 27 8.58 8.97 -6.09
N LEU A 28 8.55 8.27 -4.95
CA LEU A 28 9.48 8.45 -3.83
C LEU A 28 10.74 7.58 -3.94
N GLY A 29 10.88 6.76 -4.98
CA GLY A 29 12.02 5.84 -5.13
C GLY A 29 12.03 4.70 -4.11
N LEU A 30 10.86 4.35 -3.56
CA LEU A 30 10.69 3.28 -2.58
C LEU A 30 10.48 1.93 -3.27
N THR A 31 10.89 0.86 -2.59
CA THR A 31 10.64 -0.53 -3.00
C THR A 31 9.81 -1.26 -1.95
N GLY A 32 9.01 -2.24 -2.38
CA GLY A 32 8.13 -2.98 -1.48
C GLY A 32 6.92 -3.58 -2.18
N TRP A 33 5.89 -3.90 -1.39
CA TRP A 33 4.63 -4.44 -1.86
C TRP A 33 3.45 -3.80 -1.13
N VAL A 34 2.27 -3.91 -1.74
CA VAL A 34 0.98 -3.58 -1.13
C VAL A 34 -0.01 -4.68 -1.52
N ARG A 35 -0.80 -5.18 -0.56
CA ARG A 35 -1.81 -6.22 -0.79
C ARG A 35 -3.06 -5.93 0.04
N ASN A 36 -4.19 -6.43 -0.41
CA ASN A 36 -5.39 -6.47 0.41
C ASN A 36 -5.31 -7.72 1.28
N GLU A 37 -5.72 -7.60 2.54
CA GLU A 37 -5.96 -8.74 3.42
C GLU A 37 -7.43 -9.17 3.31
N SER A 38 -7.71 -10.44 3.63
CA SER A 38 -9.05 -11.03 3.47
C SER A 38 -10.07 -10.55 4.52
N ASP A 39 -9.61 -9.93 5.60
CA ASP A 39 -10.42 -9.40 6.70
C ASP A 39 -10.92 -7.96 6.47
N GLY A 40 -10.45 -7.28 5.41
CA GLY A 40 -10.90 -5.92 5.06
C GLY A 40 -9.87 -4.85 5.35
#